data_AF-A0A6L5K3M1-F1
#
_entry.id   AF-A0A6L5K3M1-F1
#
_cell.length_a   1.000
_cell.length_b   1.000
_cell.length_c   1.000
_cell.angle_alpha   90.00
_cell.angle_beta   90.00
_cell.angle_gamma   90.00
#
_symmetry.space_group_name_H-M   'P 1'
#
loop_
_entity.id
_entity.type
_entity.pdbx_description
1 polymer ?
#
loop_
_entity_poly.entity_id
_entity_poly.type
_entity_poly.pdbx_seq_one_letter_code
_entity_poly.pdbx_strand_id
1 'polypeptide(L)'
;MKKLVQGLRAGDAQNVFLPLSFGSKTQGFKKGPVKVKRARKAAARTLVCIILLCAFLTGPLFSDTKKLRVTAETARIYLEPRDGSTVIATVEKGTILTLRNIRKIRRIWNHVYFATDKSGVTKSGYIQDSYVERLFVVTTIETLDEGKETEKHFRDAHWGMRQDQVMRLEGAPSAQDKTGEYKVMRYWESIKDMGCWIDYIFDDDKLVKARYIFLVKHEHKTQYFGDYKKAKDFLTEVHGQSPLTNVNWLNAEHKDDYSKWGLAVSLGHLEYSAIWDAPETEIVLRLYGENNEVKLVAEYTGKLEKEKKKDRLKGGIERII
;
A
#
# COMPACT_ATOMS: atom_id res chain seq x y z
N MET A 1 22.73 21.54 -72.19
CA MET A 1 21.66 21.60 -71.17
C MET A 1 21.62 23.03 -70.61
N LYS A 2 20.46 23.59 -70.25
CA LYS A 2 20.26 25.06 -70.11
C LYS A 2 20.40 25.60 -68.67
N LYS A 3 20.85 26.86 -68.57
CA LYS A 3 20.66 27.76 -67.42
C LYS A 3 19.24 28.34 -67.39
N LEU A 4 18.79 28.84 -66.23
CA LEU A 4 18.06 30.09 -65.88
C LEU A 4 17.43 29.85 -64.46
N VAL A 5 17.33 30.74 -63.45
CA VAL A 5 17.24 32.22 -63.26
C VAL A 5 15.80 32.72 -63.03
N GLN A 6 15.55 33.25 -61.81
CA GLN A 6 14.45 34.15 -61.36
C GLN A 6 12.99 33.64 -61.51
N GLY A 7 11.96 34.20 -60.83
CA GLY A 7 11.94 35.14 -59.70
C GLY A 7 10.61 35.94 -59.55
N LEU A 8 10.33 36.41 -58.33
CA LEU A 8 9.41 37.51 -57.92
C LEU A 8 7.85 37.41 -58.04
N ARG A 9 7.20 37.94 -56.99
CA ARG A 9 5.84 38.55 -56.86
C ARG A 9 4.60 37.64 -57.02
N ALA A 10 3.42 37.83 -56.39
CA ALA A 10 2.81 38.78 -55.43
C ALA A 10 1.57 39.56 -55.96
N GLY A 11 0.54 39.69 -55.10
CA GLY A 11 -0.74 40.38 -55.29
C GLY A 11 -1.84 39.54 -55.98
N ASP A 12 -3.13 39.90 -55.95
CA ASP A 12 -3.94 40.69 -54.99
C ASP A 12 -5.43 40.72 -55.46
N ALA A 13 -6.41 40.47 -54.59
CA ALA A 13 -7.88 40.62 -54.79
C ALA A 13 -8.65 40.18 -53.52
N GLN A 14 -9.56 40.90 -52.83
CA GLN A 14 -10.26 42.18 -53.05
C GLN A 14 -11.18 42.19 -54.30
N ASN A 15 -12.44 42.68 -54.34
CA ASN A 15 -13.34 43.50 -53.46
C ASN A 15 -14.82 43.37 -53.99
N VAL A 16 -15.96 43.88 -53.44
CA VAL A 16 -16.35 44.74 -52.28
C VAL A 16 -17.87 44.61 -51.95
N PHE A 17 -18.27 44.74 -50.66
CA PHE A 17 -19.61 45.16 -50.09
C PHE A 17 -20.88 44.29 -50.38
N LEU A 18 -21.99 44.26 -49.61
CA LEU A 18 -22.74 45.16 -48.67
C LEU A 18 -23.67 46.23 -49.32
N PRO A 19 -24.76 46.71 -48.67
CA PRO A 19 -25.88 45.99 -48.00
C PRO A 19 -27.28 46.64 -48.33
N LEU A 20 -28.23 46.66 -47.36
CA LEU A 20 -29.55 47.38 -47.28
C LEU A 20 -30.80 46.66 -47.87
N SER A 21 -32.06 46.90 -47.42
CA SER A 21 -32.63 47.20 -46.08
C SER A 21 -34.19 47.16 -46.08
N PHE A 22 -34.83 47.11 -44.89
CA PHE A 22 -36.26 47.40 -44.58
C PHE A 22 -37.43 46.57 -45.20
N GLY A 23 -38.60 46.55 -44.53
CA GLY A 23 -39.91 46.30 -45.20
C GLY A 23 -40.97 45.40 -44.51
N SER A 24 -41.52 45.81 -43.36
CA SER A 24 -42.55 45.08 -42.58
C SER A 24 -43.89 44.73 -43.27
N LYS A 25 -44.54 43.61 -42.85
CA LYS A 25 -45.99 43.57 -42.51
C LYS A 25 -46.43 42.31 -41.72
N THR A 26 -47.72 42.20 -41.40
CA THR A 26 -48.21 41.61 -40.13
C THR A 26 -49.42 40.66 -40.23
N GLN A 27 -49.50 39.74 -39.24
CA GLN A 27 -50.68 39.08 -38.65
C GLN A 27 -51.48 38.01 -39.42
N GLY A 28 -51.83 36.93 -38.69
CA GLY A 28 -53.15 36.29 -38.83
C GLY A 28 -53.27 34.80 -38.46
N PHE A 29 -53.49 34.44 -37.18
CA PHE A 29 -54.79 33.86 -36.72
C PHE A 29 -54.85 33.43 -35.23
N LYS A 30 -56.01 33.71 -34.62
CA LYS A 30 -56.74 33.07 -33.50
C LYS A 30 -55.96 32.30 -32.40
N LYS A 31 -56.09 32.79 -31.15
CA LYS A 31 -55.97 31.99 -29.91
C LYS A 31 -57.33 31.42 -29.49
N GLY A 32 -57.34 30.21 -28.93
CA GLY A 32 -58.43 29.64 -28.14
C GLY A 32 -57.92 29.17 -26.76
N PRO A 33 -58.75 29.18 -25.69
CA PRO A 33 -58.25 28.97 -24.32
C PRO A 33 -58.19 27.48 -23.91
N VAL A 34 -57.04 27.04 -23.40
CA VAL A 34 -56.86 25.72 -22.76
C VAL A 34 -56.77 25.88 -21.24
N LYS A 35 -57.49 25.03 -20.49
CA LYS A 35 -57.74 25.17 -19.05
C LYS A 35 -56.54 24.74 -18.19
N VAL A 36 -55.93 25.69 -17.46
CA VAL A 36 -54.86 25.41 -16.48
C VAL A 36 -55.42 24.81 -15.17
N LYS A 37 -55.75 23.50 -15.17
CA LYS A 37 -56.15 22.77 -13.95
C LYS A 37 -55.63 21.31 -13.89
N ARG A 38 -54.32 21.06 -14.04
CA ARG A 38 -53.71 19.72 -13.75
C ARG A 38 -52.19 19.72 -13.47
N ALA A 39 -51.70 20.62 -12.59
CA ALA A 39 -50.26 20.68 -12.23
C ALA A 39 -49.92 20.33 -10.76
N ARG A 40 -50.74 20.72 -9.78
CA ARG A 40 -50.34 20.68 -8.35
C ARG A 40 -50.39 19.32 -7.65
N LYS A 41 -51.18 18.34 -8.13
CA LYS A 41 -51.25 16.98 -7.52
C LYS A 41 -50.20 15.98 -8.05
N ALA A 42 -49.57 16.27 -9.19
CA ALA A 42 -48.47 15.45 -9.70
C ALA A 42 -47.18 15.77 -8.93
N ALA A 43 -46.78 17.05 -8.91
CA ALA A 43 -45.56 17.52 -8.25
C ALA A 43 -45.44 17.05 -6.78
N ALA A 44 -46.53 17.14 -5.99
CA ALA A 44 -46.51 16.71 -4.59
C ALA A 44 -46.25 15.20 -4.43
N ARG A 45 -46.78 14.34 -5.31
CA ARG A 45 -46.50 12.89 -5.29
C ARG A 45 -45.08 12.59 -5.75
N THR A 46 -44.61 13.26 -6.80
CA THR A 46 -43.24 13.11 -7.31
C THR A 46 -42.20 13.52 -6.25
N LEU A 47 -42.42 14.63 -5.53
CA LEU A 47 -41.51 15.09 -4.48
C LEU A 47 -41.42 14.11 -3.30
N VAL A 48 -42.54 13.52 -2.88
CA VAL A 48 -42.55 12.49 -1.82
C VAL A 48 -41.80 11.23 -2.27
N CYS A 49 -41.96 10.80 -3.52
CA CYS A 49 -41.18 9.67 -4.07
C CYS A 49 -39.67 9.99 -4.12
N ILE A 50 -39.29 11.21 -4.49
CA ILE A 50 -37.87 11.64 -4.50
C ILE A 50 -37.29 11.65 -3.08
N ILE A 51 -38.01 12.19 -2.09
CA ILE A 51 -37.54 12.22 -0.69
C ILE A 51 -37.41 10.78 -0.13
N LEU A 52 -38.35 9.89 -0.47
CA LEU A 52 -38.24 8.47 -0.10
C LEU A 52 -37.07 7.76 -0.80
N LEU A 53 -36.79 8.03 -2.08
CA LEU A 53 -35.57 7.52 -2.74
C LEU A 53 -34.29 8.07 -2.10
N CYS A 54 -34.24 9.35 -1.77
CA CYS A 54 -33.08 9.96 -1.12
C CYS A 54 -32.82 9.37 0.27
N ALA A 55 -33.87 8.99 1.02
CA ALA A 55 -33.74 8.30 2.30
C ALA A 55 -33.14 6.87 2.18
N PHE A 56 -33.22 6.24 1.00
CA PHE A 56 -32.52 4.99 0.68
C PHE A 56 -31.12 5.20 0.09
N LEU A 57 -30.80 6.39 -0.43
CA LEU A 57 -29.46 6.76 -0.91
C LEU A 57 -28.54 7.28 0.21
N THR A 58 -29.11 7.77 1.31
CA THR A 58 -28.39 7.84 2.60
C THR A 58 -28.29 6.45 3.22
N GLY A 59 -27.51 5.58 2.58
CA GLY A 59 -26.97 4.40 3.26
C GLY A 59 -26.26 4.84 4.54
N PRO A 60 -26.24 4.01 5.60
CA PRO A 60 -25.66 4.43 6.88
C PRO A 60 -24.20 4.85 6.67
N LEU A 61 -23.87 6.07 7.08
CA LEU A 61 -22.48 6.50 7.26
C LEU A 61 -21.81 5.46 8.16
N PHE A 62 -20.99 4.59 7.56
CA PHE A 62 -20.44 3.44 8.25
C PHE A 62 -19.59 3.93 9.42
N SER A 63 -20.14 3.81 10.63
CA SER A 63 -19.42 4.07 11.85
C SER A 63 -18.39 2.94 12.02
N ASP A 64 -17.21 3.14 11.42
CA ASP A 64 -16.03 2.26 11.42
C ASP A 64 -15.38 2.15 12.82
N THR A 65 -16.24 1.88 13.78
CA THR A 65 -15.91 1.61 15.17
C THR A 65 -15.62 0.12 15.26
N LYS A 66 -14.35 -0.24 15.07
CA LYS A 66 -13.83 -1.60 15.21
C LYS A 66 -14.28 -2.21 16.55
N LYS A 67 -15.39 -2.98 16.58
CA LYS A 67 -15.95 -3.53 17.81
C LYS A 67 -15.34 -4.88 18.16
N LEU A 68 -15.10 -5.10 19.45
CA LEU A 68 -14.80 -6.40 20.03
C LEU A 68 -15.95 -6.84 20.92
N ARG A 69 -16.18 -8.15 21.02
CA ARG A 69 -17.08 -8.76 22.02
C ARG A 69 -16.26 -9.60 22.98
N VAL A 70 -16.51 -9.48 24.29
CA VAL A 70 -15.90 -10.36 25.30
C VAL A 70 -16.48 -11.77 25.20
N THR A 71 -15.62 -12.78 25.10
CA THR A 71 -16.01 -14.19 24.90
C THR A 71 -15.93 -15.04 26.17
N ALA A 72 -15.05 -14.68 27.11
CA ALA A 72 -14.94 -15.30 28.42
C ALA A 72 -16.04 -14.80 29.38
N GLU A 73 -16.41 -15.61 30.38
CA GLU A 73 -17.46 -15.27 31.38
C GLU A 73 -17.18 -13.92 32.07
N THR A 74 -15.92 -13.69 32.45
CA THR A 74 -15.41 -12.37 32.84
C THR A 74 -14.04 -12.12 32.21
N ALA A 75 -13.72 -10.85 31.95
CA ALA A 75 -12.41 -10.41 31.48
C ALA A 75 -11.98 -9.12 32.18
N ARG A 76 -10.67 -8.99 32.44
CA ARG A 76 -10.07 -7.81 33.09
C ARG A 76 -9.52 -6.83 32.05
N ILE A 77 -9.77 -5.54 32.29
CA ILE A 77 -9.16 -4.44 31.56
C ILE A 77 -8.12 -3.78 32.46
N TYR A 78 -6.89 -3.68 31.96
CA TYR A 78 -5.70 -3.24 32.68
C TYR A 78 -5.27 -1.83 32.28
N LEU A 79 -4.61 -1.11 33.19
CA LEU A 79 -4.04 0.22 32.92
C LEU A 79 -2.88 0.16 31.92
N GLU A 80 -2.10 -0.93 31.95
CA GLU A 80 -0.95 -1.17 31.08
C GLU A 80 -1.00 -2.57 30.45
N PRO A 81 -0.38 -2.80 29.28
CA PRO A 81 -0.35 -4.09 28.61
C PRO A 81 0.71 -5.03 29.23
N ARG A 82 0.55 -5.34 30.53
CA ARG A 82 1.34 -6.35 31.26
C ARG A 82 0.49 -7.04 32.31
N ASP A 83 0.84 -8.29 32.56
CA ASP A 83 0.32 -9.03 33.71
C ASP A 83 0.81 -8.36 35.01
N GLY A 84 -0.01 -8.42 36.06
CA GLY A 84 0.22 -7.69 37.31
C GLY A 84 -0.03 -6.17 37.24
N SER A 85 -0.44 -5.61 36.09
CA SER A 85 -0.91 -4.22 36.02
C SER A 85 -2.18 -3.99 36.85
N THR A 86 -2.40 -2.75 37.30
CA THR A 86 -3.66 -2.32 37.92
C THR A 86 -4.84 -2.62 37.00
N VAL A 87 -5.83 -3.33 37.52
CA VAL A 87 -7.11 -3.58 36.84
C VAL A 87 -8.00 -2.35 37.02
N ILE A 88 -8.43 -1.74 35.91
CA ILE A 88 -9.26 -0.52 35.90
C ILE A 88 -10.75 -0.80 35.67
N ALA A 89 -11.07 -2.00 35.19
CA ALA A 89 -12.44 -2.54 35.10
C ALA A 89 -12.40 -4.07 34.95
N THR A 90 -13.48 -4.72 35.37
CA THR A 90 -13.84 -6.08 34.94
C THR A 90 -15.10 -5.98 34.09
N VAL A 91 -15.18 -6.76 33.02
CA VAL A 91 -16.31 -6.79 32.08
C VAL A 91 -16.79 -8.23 31.87
N GLU A 92 -18.08 -8.40 31.61
CA GLU A 92 -18.73 -9.71 31.47
C GLU A 92 -18.79 -10.16 30.01
N LYS A 93 -19.05 -11.45 29.80
CA LYS A 93 -19.30 -12.05 28.48
C LYS A 93 -20.35 -11.27 27.69
N GLY A 94 -20.13 -11.12 26.38
CA GLY A 94 -20.99 -10.34 25.51
C GLY A 94 -20.76 -8.83 25.55
N THR A 95 -19.99 -8.28 26.52
CA THR A 95 -19.67 -6.85 26.58
C THR A 95 -19.02 -6.38 25.28
N ILE A 96 -19.53 -5.29 24.72
CA ILE A 96 -19.05 -4.69 23.47
C ILE A 96 -18.05 -3.58 23.77
N LEU A 97 -16.82 -3.75 23.30
CA LEU A 97 -15.69 -2.84 23.48
C LEU A 97 -15.35 -2.18 22.13
N THR A 98 -14.81 -0.96 22.14
CA THR A 98 -14.34 -0.30 20.90
C THR A 98 -12.82 -0.35 20.82
N LEU A 99 -12.28 -1.07 19.84
CA LEU A 99 -10.84 -1.19 19.59
C LEU A 99 -10.28 0.12 19.06
N ARG A 100 -9.24 0.65 19.72
CA ARG A 100 -8.53 1.87 19.30
C ARG A 100 -7.73 1.67 18.01
N ASN A 101 -6.94 0.59 17.95
CA ASN A 101 -6.02 0.27 16.86
C ASN A 101 -6.13 -1.21 16.47
N ILE A 102 -6.17 -1.54 15.18
CA ILE A 102 -6.25 -2.94 14.69
C ILE A 102 -5.05 -3.79 15.15
N ARG A 103 -3.85 -3.17 15.20
CA ARG A 103 -2.56 -3.79 15.56
C ARG A 103 -2.47 -4.01 17.09
N LYS A 104 -2.33 -5.28 17.48
CA LYS A 104 -2.18 -5.72 18.88
C LYS A 104 -0.84 -5.22 19.47
N ILE A 105 -0.86 -4.78 20.72
CA ILE A 105 0.33 -4.37 21.48
C ILE A 105 0.95 -5.59 22.15
N ARG A 106 2.28 -5.69 22.14
CA ARG A 106 3.04 -6.87 22.65
C ARG A 106 2.46 -8.21 22.15
N ARG A 107 2.03 -8.24 20.87
CA ARG A 107 1.37 -9.36 20.16
C ARG A 107 -0.01 -9.78 20.69
N ILE A 108 -0.32 -9.64 21.99
CA ILE A 108 -1.54 -10.21 22.61
C ILE A 108 -2.51 -9.20 23.26
N TRP A 109 -2.21 -7.91 23.31
CA TRP A 109 -3.07 -6.91 23.97
C TRP A 109 -3.83 -6.03 22.99
N ASN A 110 -5.15 -5.94 23.13
CA ASN A 110 -6.00 -4.98 22.43
C ASN A 110 -6.19 -3.72 23.31
N HIS A 111 -5.93 -2.53 22.75
CA HIS A 111 -6.24 -1.25 23.41
C HIS A 111 -7.70 -0.92 23.14
N VAL A 112 -8.54 -0.94 24.18
CA VAL A 112 -9.99 -0.80 24.10
C VAL A 112 -10.50 0.46 24.80
N TYR A 113 -11.58 1.02 24.26
CA TYR A 113 -12.43 2.01 24.89
C TYR A 113 -13.73 1.36 25.38
N PHE A 114 -14.20 1.76 26.55
CA PHE A 114 -15.44 1.29 27.17
C PHE A 114 -16.08 2.42 27.99
N ALA A 115 -17.42 2.47 28.02
CA ALA A 115 -18.14 3.38 28.90
C ALA A 115 -18.24 2.79 30.31
N THR A 116 -18.15 3.63 31.35
CA THR A 116 -18.54 3.21 32.71
C THR A 116 -19.96 3.64 33.04
N ASP A 117 -20.75 2.64 33.46
CA ASP A 117 -22.14 2.67 33.93
C ASP A 117 -22.61 3.96 34.61
N LYS A 118 -21.79 4.53 35.51
CA LYS A 118 -22.18 5.60 36.44
C LYS A 118 -21.78 7.02 36.05
N SER A 119 -21.22 7.26 34.85
CA SER A 119 -20.64 8.58 34.54
C SER A 119 -20.75 9.08 33.10
N GLY A 120 -21.08 8.23 32.12
CA GLY A 120 -20.98 8.57 30.69
C GLY A 120 -19.55 8.78 30.18
N VAL A 121 -18.54 8.75 31.05
CA VAL A 121 -17.13 8.87 30.67
C VAL A 121 -16.68 7.58 29.98
N THR A 122 -16.09 7.74 28.79
CA THR A 122 -15.39 6.66 28.10
C THR A 122 -13.98 6.53 28.67
N LYS A 123 -13.68 5.38 29.27
CA LYS A 123 -12.33 5.00 29.74
C LYS A 123 -11.61 4.18 28.68
N SER A 124 -10.29 4.10 28.79
CA SER A 124 -9.43 3.29 27.93
C SER A 124 -8.49 2.40 28.73
N GLY A 125 -8.16 1.24 28.18
CA GLY A 125 -7.21 0.30 28.78
C GLY A 125 -6.90 -0.88 27.87
N TYR A 126 -6.29 -1.92 28.44
CA TYR A 126 -5.79 -3.08 27.71
C TYR A 126 -6.49 -4.37 28.13
N ILE A 127 -6.94 -5.15 27.15
CA ILE A 127 -7.54 -6.48 27.35
C ILE A 127 -6.75 -7.51 26.53
N GLN A 128 -6.57 -8.73 27.04
CA GLN A 128 -5.92 -9.79 26.29
C GLN A 128 -6.82 -10.27 25.14
N ASP A 129 -6.22 -10.52 23.99
CA ASP A 129 -6.89 -10.92 22.75
C ASP A 129 -7.56 -12.31 22.84
N SER A 130 -7.10 -13.16 23.75
CA SER A 130 -7.69 -14.45 24.12
C SER A 130 -9.11 -14.36 24.71
N TYR A 131 -9.50 -13.19 25.26
CA TYR A 131 -10.81 -12.99 25.89
C TYR A 131 -11.81 -12.26 24.99
N VAL A 132 -11.49 -12.01 23.72
CA VAL A 132 -12.28 -11.17 22.82
C VAL A 132 -12.31 -11.66 21.37
N GLU A 133 -13.49 -11.60 20.75
CA GLU A 133 -13.66 -11.79 19.30
C GLU A 133 -13.87 -10.45 18.58
N ARG A 134 -13.65 -10.42 17.26
CA ARG A 134 -13.84 -9.23 16.41
C ARG A 134 -15.22 -9.27 15.76
N LEU A 135 -15.99 -8.19 15.94
CA LEU A 135 -17.30 -8.01 15.27
C LEU A 135 -17.20 -7.19 13.98
N PHE A 136 -16.01 -7.14 13.39
CA PHE A 136 -15.75 -6.46 12.12
C PHE A 136 -14.77 -7.31 11.31
N VAL A 137 -14.99 -7.37 10.00
CA VAL A 137 -14.01 -7.91 9.06
C VAL A 137 -12.90 -6.86 8.89
N VAL A 138 -11.64 -7.30 8.87
CA VAL A 138 -10.54 -6.43 8.40
C VAL A 138 -10.56 -6.46 6.87
N THR A 139 -11.49 -5.70 6.29
CA THR A 139 -11.54 -5.52 4.84
C THR A 139 -10.34 -4.68 4.42
N THR A 140 -9.43 -5.27 3.64
CA THR A 140 -8.46 -4.49 2.87
C THR A 140 -9.26 -3.69 1.85
N ILE A 141 -9.38 -2.38 2.05
CA ILE A 141 -9.97 -1.50 1.05
C ILE A 141 -8.89 -1.26 0.01
N GLU A 142 -8.95 -2.03 -1.07
CA GLU A 142 -8.33 -1.66 -2.33
C GLU A 142 -9.07 -0.43 -2.85
N THR A 143 -8.49 0.74 -2.60
CA THR A 143 -9.01 2.00 -3.12
C THR A 143 -8.76 2.01 -4.62
N LEU A 144 -9.80 1.73 -5.41
CA LEU A 144 -9.83 1.98 -6.84
C LEU A 144 -9.84 3.50 -7.09
N ASP A 145 -8.66 4.09 -7.00
CA ASP A 145 -8.37 5.44 -7.47
C ASP A 145 -8.12 5.36 -8.98
N GLU A 146 -8.84 6.15 -9.79
CA GLU A 146 -8.57 6.26 -11.23
C GLU A 146 -7.26 7.04 -11.51
N GLY A 147 -6.65 7.61 -10.47
CA GLY A 147 -5.28 8.11 -10.48
C GLY A 147 -4.22 7.03 -10.63
N LYS A 148 -4.05 6.51 -11.87
CA LYS A 148 -2.93 5.68 -12.37
C LYS A 148 -2.36 4.65 -11.37
N GLU A 149 -2.60 3.37 -11.63
CA GLU A 149 -1.67 2.33 -11.16
C GLU A 149 -0.26 2.67 -11.66
N THR A 150 0.57 3.15 -10.72
CA THR A 150 2.00 3.29 -10.93
C THR A 150 2.58 1.89 -10.73
N GLU A 151 2.86 1.21 -11.84
CA GLU A 151 3.64 -0.02 -11.87
C GLU A 151 4.88 0.17 -10.98
N LYS A 152 4.95 -0.54 -9.84
CA LYS A 152 5.95 -0.25 -8.79
C LYS A 152 7.28 -0.90 -9.12
N HIS A 153 7.96 -0.29 -10.07
CA HIS A 153 9.27 -0.66 -10.57
C HIS A 153 10.39 -0.41 -9.55
N PHE A 154 11.60 -0.88 -9.87
CA PHE A 154 12.78 -0.64 -9.03
C PHE A 154 13.52 0.60 -9.53
N ARG A 155 13.36 1.73 -8.83
CA ARG A 155 13.74 3.05 -9.35
C ARG A 155 13.02 3.26 -10.69
N ASP A 156 13.72 3.76 -11.72
CA ASP A 156 13.19 3.90 -13.08
C ASP A 156 13.29 2.60 -13.91
N ALA A 157 13.83 1.51 -13.36
CA ALA A 157 14.10 0.27 -14.09
C ALA A 157 12.95 -0.74 -14.00
N HIS A 158 12.41 -1.12 -15.16
CA HIS A 158 11.21 -1.95 -15.31
C HIS A 158 11.58 -3.43 -15.50
N TRP A 159 10.71 -4.35 -15.09
CA TRP A 159 10.93 -5.79 -15.30
C TRP A 159 11.01 -6.13 -16.79
N GLY A 160 11.90 -7.07 -17.14
CA GLY A 160 12.19 -7.42 -18.54
C GLY A 160 13.22 -6.53 -19.24
N MET A 161 13.62 -5.39 -18.66
CA MET A 161 14.66 -4.52 -19.25
C MET A 161 16.00 -5.25 -19.44
N ARG A 162 16.66 -4.97 -20.55
CA ARG A 162 17.99 -5.49 -20.87
C ARG A 162 19.12 -4.75 -20.17
N GLN A 163 20.30 -5.37 -20.08
CA GLN A 163 21.47 -4.80 -19.41
C GLN A 163 21.87 -3.41 -19.95
N ASP A 164 21.80 -3.19 -21.27
CA ASP A 164 22.05 -1.88 -21.90
C ASP A 164 20.91 -0.88 -21.69
N GLN A 165 19.69 -1.32 -21.34
CA GLN A 165 18.61 -0.41 -20.92
C GLN A 165 18.86 0.08 -19.49
N VAL A 166 19.21 -0.81 -18.56
CA VAL A 166 19.57 -0.44 -17.18
C VAL A 166 20.80 0.47 -17.14
N MET A 167 21.85 0.18 -17.92
CA MET A 167 23.03 1.06 -18.01
C MET A 167 22.76 2.44 -18.64
N ARG A 168 21.63 2.63 -19.34
CA ARG A 168 21.19 3.96 -19.81
C ARG A 168 20.44 4.76 -18.74
N LEU A 169 20.01 4.13 -17.65
CA LEU A 169 19.36 4.76 -16.50
C LEU A 169 20.37 5.01 -15.37
N GLU A 170 21.08 3.97 -14.93
CA GLU A 170 22.00 4.02 -13.79
C GLU A 170 23.45 4.39 -14.18
N GLY A 171 23.77 4.42 -15.47
CA GLY A 171 25.13 4.61 -15.97
C GLY A 171 25.98 3.33 -15.95
N ALA A 172 27.29 3.47 -15.73
CA ALA A 172 28.21 2.34 -15.70
C ALA A 172 28.21 1.64 -14.32
N PRO A 173 28.05 0.31 -14.24
CA PRO A 173 28.03 -0.41 -12.97
C PRO A 173 29.41 -0.42 -12.29
N SER A 174 29.42 -0.28 -10.97
CA SER A 174 30.62 -0.35 -10.13
C SER A 174 31.27 -1.74 -10.14
N ALA A 175 30.46 -2.80 -10.31
CA ALA A 175 30.93 -4.16 -10.53
C ALA A 175 29.93 -4.98 -11.36
N GLN A 176 30.40 -6.07 -11.98
CA GLN A 176 29.57 -7.06 -12.66
C GLN A 176 30.00 -8.46 -12.24
N ASP A 177 29.04 -9.37 -12.09
CA ASP A 177 29.24 -10.69 -11.50
C ASP A 177 28.26 -11.73 -12.10
N LYS A 178 28.43 -13.01 -11.77
CA LYS A 178 27.50 -14.10 -12.13
C LYS A 178 27.18 -14.96 -10.90
N THR A 179 25.92 -15.31 -10.72
CA THR A 179 25.45 -16.18 -9.64
C THR A 179 24.67 -17.35 -10.25
N GLY A 180 25.40 -18.38 -10.65
CA GLY A 180 24.87 -19.41 -11.56
C GLY A 180 24.61 -18.81 -12.95
N GLU A 181 23.46 -19.13 -13.54
CA GLU A 181 23.01 -18.57 -14.82
C GLU A 181 22.71 -17.06 -14.75
N TYR A 182 22.36 -16.53 -13.57
CA TYR A 182 21.98 -15.14 -13.41
C TYR A 182 23.21 -14.21 -13.53
N LYS A 183 23.12 -13.21 -14.41
CA LYS A 183 24.09 -12.10 -14.44
C LYS A 183 23.70 -11.06 -13.38
N VAL A 184 24.67 -10.40 -12.75
CA VAL A 184 24.45 -9.32 -11.78
C VAL A 184 25.22 -8.07 -12.20
N MET A 185 24.55 -6.92 -12.20
CA MET A 185 25.17 -5.59 -12.27
C MET A 185 25.00 -4.90 -10.92
N ARG A 186 26.09 -4.34 -10.39
CA ARG A 186 26.15 -3.81 -9.02
C ARG A 186 26.61 -2.35 -9.02
N TYR A 187 25.85 -1.50 -8.34
CA TYR A 187 26.10 -0.06 -8.17
C TYR A 187 26.21 0.28 -6.68
N TRP A 188 27.01 1.28 -6.30
CA TRP A 188 27.14 1.73 -4.91
C TRP A 188 26.41 3.05 -4.66
N GLU A 189 25.70 3.16 -3.54
CA GLU A 189 25.05 4.40 -3.10
C GLU A 189 24.99 4.51 -1.56
N SER A 190 24.71 5.69 -1.03
CA SER A 190 24.39 5.91 0.39
C SER A 190 22.91 6.25 0.55
N ILE A 191 22.13 5.36 1.18
CA ILE A 191 20.68 5.48 1.30
C ILE A 191 20.32 5.74 2.77
N LYS A 192 19.82 6.94 3.08
CA LYS A 192 19.55 7.42 4.46
C LYS A 192 20.76 7.16 5.39
N ASP A 193 21.93 7.60 4.95
CA ASP A 193 23.25 7.49 5.60
C ASP A 193 23.75 6.04 5.81
N MET A 194 23.23 5.08 5.06
CA MET A 194 23.68 3.69 5.05
C MET A 194 24.26 3.35 3.68
N GLY A 195 25.55 3.03 3.63
CA GLY A 195 26.20 2.52 2.42
C GLY A 195 25.52 1.23 1.94
N CYS A 196 25.24 1.14 0.64
CA CYS A 196 24.38 0.12 0.07
C CYS A 196 24.95 -0.39 -1.26
N TRP A 197 24.95 -1.70 -1.47
CA TRP A 197 25.08 -2.28 -2.81
C TRP A 197 23.69 -2.43 -3.43
N ILE A 198 23.55 -1.91 -4.65
CA ILE A 198 22.36 -1.98 -5.48
C ILE A 198 22.61 -3.04 -6.56
N ASP A 199 21.98 -4.21 -6.43
CA ASP A 199 22.14 -5.32 -7.38
C ASP A 199 20.95 -5.37 -8.35
N TYR A 200 21.23 -5.35 -9.66
CA TYR A 200 20.29 -5.68 -10.74
C TYR A 200 20.60 -7.09 -11.24
N ILE A 201 19.61 -7.99 -11.23
CA ILE A 201 19.79 -9.42 -11.47
C ILE A 201 18.99 -9.84 -12.71
N PHE A 202 19.68 -10.43 -13.68
CA PHE A 202 19.16 -10.74 -15.01
C PHE A 202 19.14 -12.26 -15.27
N ASP A 203 18.01 -12.77 -15.79
CA ASP A 203 17.89 -14.10 -16.41
C ASP A 203 17.66 -13.88 -17.92
N ASP A 204 18.34 -14.65 -18.80
CA ASP A 204 18.24 -14.50 -20.26
C ASP A 204 18.27 -13.03 -20.77
N ASP A 205 19.26 -12.28 -20.27
CA ASP A 205 19.47 -10.84 -20.51
C ASP A 205 18.32 -9.91 -20.08
N LYS A 206 17.35 -10.36 -19.28
CA LYS A 206 16.18 -9.61 -18.82
C LYS A 206 16.18 -9.40 -17.31
N LEU A 207 15.95 -8.17 -16.86
CA LEU A 207 15.85 -7.81 -15.44
C LEU A 207 14.66 -8.53 -14.79
N VAL A 208 14.94 -9.42 -13.84
CA VAL A 208 13.90 -10.20 -13.12
C VAL A 208 13.82 -9.86 -11.63
N LYS A 209 14.89 -9.26 -11.09
CA LYS A 209 15.04 -9.01 -9.66
C LYS A 209 16.02 -7.87 -9.40
N ALA A 210 15.77 -7.09 -8.35
CA ALA A 210 16.70 -6.07 -7.87
C ALA A 210 16.83 -6.13 -6.34
N ARG A 211 17.92 -5.59 -5.79
CA ARG A 211 18.16 -5.56 -4.33
C ARG A 211 18.82 -4.28 -3.86
N TYR A 212 18.42 -3.84 -2.66
CA TYR A 212 19.24 -3.00 -1.77
C TYR A 212 19.89 -3.90 -0.71
N ILE A 213 21.22 -3.95 -0.67
CA ILE A 213 22.01 -4.72 0.31
C ILE A 213 22.74 -3.71 1.19
N PHE A 214 22.22 -3.47 2.40
CA PHE A 214 22.75 -2.45 3.30
C PHE A 214 23.99 -2.98 4.04
N LEU A 215 25.10 -2.24 3.95
CA LEU A 215 26.44 -2.65 4.40
C LEU A 215 26.76 -2.18 5.82
N VAL A 216 25.74 -1.93 6.62
CA VAL A 216 25.86 -1.47 8.01
C VAL A 216 26.56 -2.52 8.88
N LYS A 217 27.51 -2.06 9.71
CA LYS A 217 28.25 -2.90 10.66
C LYS A 217 28.20 -2.26 12.04
N HIS A 218 27.83 -3.05 13.05
CA HIS A 218 27.70 -2.62 14.43
C HIS A 218 28.37 -3.59 15.38
N GLU A 219 29.04 -3.06 16.40
CA GLU A 219 29.60 -3.84 17.51
C GLU A 219 28.49 -4.35 18.44
N HIS A 220 27.44 -3.54 18.69
CA HIS A 220 26.26 -3.98 19.41
C HIS A 220 25.14 -4.39 18.45
N LYS A 221 24.88 -5.70 18.36
CA LYS A 221 23.93 -6.28 17.39
C LYS A 221 22.47 -5.80 17.53
N THR A 222 22.12 -5.08 18.58
CA THR A 222 20.81 -4.41 18.75
C THR A 222 20.67 -3.14 17.91
N GLN A 223 21.76 -2.51 17.48
CA GLN A 223 21.74 -1.28 16.68
C GLN A 223 21.09 -1.48 15.29
N TYR A 224 21.22 -2.68 14.71
CA TYR A 224 20.59 -3.06 13.43
C TYR A 224 19.06 -2.91 13.40
N PHE A 225 18.36 -2.94 14.55
CA PHE A 225 16.92 -2.67 14.59
C PHE A 225 16.58 -1.21 14.23
N GLY A 226 17.49 -0.27 14.50
CA GLY A 226 17.38 1.11 14.06
C GLY A 226 17.50 1.25 12.54
N ASP A 227 18.44 0.54 11.93
CA ASP A 227 18.66 0.57 10.47
C ASP A 227 17.56 -0.17 9.70
N TYR A 228 17.07 -1.29 10.22
CA TYR A 228 15.86 -1.92 9.70
C TYR A 228 14.66 -0.95 9.73
N LYS A 229 14.51 -0.15 10.80
CA LYS A 229 13.50 0.91 10.83
C LYS A 229 13.77 1.99 9.76
N LYS A 230 14.99 2.52 9.62
CA LYS A 230 15.35 3.50 8.58
C LYS A 230 15.01 2.98 7.17
N ALA A 231 15.47 1.79 6.83
CA ALA A 231 15.25 1.17 5.52
C ALA A 231 13.76 0.91 5.27
N LYS A 232 13.03 0.40 6.26
CA LYS A 232 11.58 0.17 6.17
C LYS A 232 10.78 1.46 6.05
N ASP A 233 11.18 2.52 6.74
CA ASP A 233 10.53 3.84 6.63
C ASP A 233 10.81 4.48 5.26
N PHE A 234 12.04 4.41 4.74
CA PHE A 234 12.40 4.81 3.37
C PHE A 234 11.60 4.06 2.30
N LEU A 235 11.44 2.74 2.42
CA LEU A 235 10.64 1.97 1.47
C LEU A 235 9.14 2.30 1.58
N THR A 236 8.66 2.70 2.76
CA THR A 236 7.29 3.21 2.94
C THR A 236 7.12 4.59 2.30
N GLU A 237 8.12 5.46 2.39
CA GLU A 237 8.18 6.79 1.76
C GLU A 237 8.17 6.69 0.23
N VAL A 238 8.92 5.75 -0.35
CA VAL A 238 8.97 5.52 -1.82
C VAL A 238 7.68 4.86 -2.35
N HIS A 239 7.11 3.88 -1.64
CA HIS A 239 6.01 3.07 -2.18
C HIS A 239 4.61 3.40 -1.65
N GLY A 240 4.50 4.33 -0.69
CA GLY A 240 3.24 4.89 -0.15
C GLY A 240 2.38 3.95 0.70
N GLN A 241 2.46 2.63 0.47
CA GLN A 241 1.74 1.61 1.24
C GLN A 241 2.48 1.27 2.55
N SER A 242 1.72 1.07 3.62
CA SER A 242 2.24 0.47 4.85
C SER A 242 2.50 -1.03 4.65
N PRO A 243 3.70 -1.56 4.93
CA PRO A 243 4.00 -2.97 4.71
C PRO A 243 3.28 -3.91 5.68
N LEU A 244 3.03 -5.13 5.21
CA LEU A 244 2.76 -6.27 6.09
C LEU A 244 4.06 -6.62 6.83
N THR A 245 4.11 -6.36 8.13
CA THR A 245 5.30 -6.61 8.97
C THR A 245 5.19 -7.92 9.74
N ASN A 246 6.14 -8.84 9.56
CA ASN A 246 6.27 -10.07 10.35
C ASN A 246 7.52 -10.02 11.26
N VAL A 247 7.49 -10.76 12.36
CA VAL A 247 8.63 -10.94 13.29
C VAL A 247 8.66 -12.40 13.74
N ASN A 248 9.36 -13.20 12.94
CA ASN A 248 9.45 -14.64 13.04
C ASN A 248 10.50 -15.06 14.07
N TRP A 249 10.21 -16.10 14.86
CA TRP A 249 11.15 -16.71 15.80
C TRP A 249 11.29 -18.19 15.42
N LEU A 250 12.42 -18.53 14.79
CA LEU A 250 12.74 -19.89 14.36
C LEU A 250 13.27 -20.76 15.52
N ASN A 251 13.88 -20.12 16.53
CA ASN A 251 14.20 -20.71 17.82
C ASN A 251 13.68 -19.75 18.91
N ALA A 252 13.08 -20.25 20.00
CA ALA A 252 12.57 -19.42 21.09
C ALA A 252 13.68 -18.95 22.07
N GLU A 253 14.90 -19.42 21.90
CA GLU A 253 16.05 -18.99 22.70
C GLU A 253 16.26 -17.46 22.62
N HIS A 254 16.51 -16.84 23.78
CA HIS A 254 16.64 -15.39 23.99
C HIS A 254 15.36 -14.55 23.73
N LYS A 255 14.22 -15.16 23.41
CA LYS A 255 12.96 -14.45 23.09
C LYS A 255 12.47 -13.48 24.16
N ASP A 256 12.66 -13.83 25.44
CA ASP A 256 12.20 -13.02 26.56
C ASP A 256 13.25 -11.99 27.06
N ASP A 257 14.47 -12.02 26.50
CA ASP A 257 15.55 -11.08 26.82
C ASP A 257 15.84 -10.15 25.63
N TYR A 258 15.23 -8.96 25.65
CA TYR A 258 15.38 -7.96 24.59
C TYR A 258 16.83 -7.55 24.33
N SER A 259 17.72 -7.60 25.33
CA SER A 259 19.14 -7.26 25.14
C SER A 259 19.84 -8.24 24.18
N LYS A 260 19.40 -9.49 24.17
CA LYS A 260 19.92 -10.58 23.33
C LYS A 260 19.21 -10.71 21.98
N TRP A 261 18.19 -9.91 21.66
CA TRP A 261 17.50 -10.02 20.36
C TRP A 261 18.43 -9.76 19.17
N GLY A 262 19.42 -8.88 19.30
CA GLY A 262 20.45 -8.69 18.27
C GLY A 262 21.34 -9.92 18.04
N LEU A 263 21.64 -10.66 19.13
CA LEU A 263 22.33 -11.95 19.05
C LEU A 263 21.43 -12.98 18.37
N ALA A 264 20.15 -13.08 18.77
CA ALA A 264 19.17 -13.98 18.17
C ALA A 264 19.01 -13.77 16.65
N VAL A 265 19.02 -12.54 16.15
CA VAL A 265 19.05 -12.27 14.70
C VAL A 265 20.29 -12.89 14.07
N SER A 266 21.46 -12.64 14.65
CA SER A 266 22.75 -13.11 14.10
C SER A 266 22.98 -14.63 14.18
N LEU A 267 22.17 -15.34 14.95
CA LEU A 267 22.15 -16.81 15.03
C LEU A 267 21.05 -17.43 14.15
N GLY A 268 20.28 -16.62 13.41
CA GLY A 268 19.12 -17.08 12.63
C GLY A 268 17.90 -17.45 13.48
N HIS A 269 17.92 -17.19 14.79
CA HIS A 269 16.80 -17.48 15.69
C HIS A 269 15.64 -16.49 15.50
N LEU A 270 15.92 -15.27 15.02
CA LEU A 270 14.98 -14.16 14.89
C LEU A 270 15.09 -13.49 13.51
N GLU A 271 13.98 -13.37 12.80
CA GLU A 271 13.88 -12.62 11.53
C GLU A 271 12.79 -11.55 11.62
N TYR A 272 13.09 -10.34 11.14
CA TYR A 272 12.10 -9.32 10.88
C TYR A 272 11.91 -9.19 9.37
N SER A 273 10.66 -9.11 8.91
CA SER A 273 10.37 -8.79 7.52
C SER A 273 9.25 -7.77 7.36
N ALA A 274 9.33 -7.02 6.28
CA ALA A 274 8.31 -6.08 5.83
C ALA A 274 8.07 -6.31 4.34
N ILE A 275 6.81 -6.57 4.00
CA ILE A 275 6.37 -6.91 2.65
C ILE A 275 5.47 -5.80 2.12
N TRP A 276 5.81 -5.26 0.96
CA TRP A 276 4.89 -4.48 0.13
C TRP A 276 4.51 -5.35 -1.06
N ASP A 277 3.21 -5.52 -1.27
CA ASP A 277 2.70 -6.20 -2.45
C ASP A 277 2.10 -5.16 -3.39
N ALA A 278 2.65 -5.09 -4.60
CA ALA A 278 2.22 -4.20 -5.67
C ALA A 278 1.78 -5.05 -6.89
N PRO A 279 1.05 -4.48 -7.87
CA PRO A 279 0.44 -5.27 -8.96
C PRO A 279 1.44 -6.17 -9.69
N GLU A 280 2.60 -5.62 -10.07
CA GLU A 280 3.67 -6.37 -10.77
C GLU A 280 4.84 -6.81 -9.88
N THR A 281 4.98 -6.26 -8.68
CA THR A 281 6.21 -6.36 -7.87
C THR A 281 5.91 -6.82 -6.45
N GLU A 282 6.64 -7.83 -5.98
CA GLU A 282 6.77 -8.12 -4.55
C GLU A 282 8.06 -7.48 -4.01
N ILE A 283 7.95 -6.69 -2.93
CA ILE A 283 9.08 -6.07 -2.25
C ILE A 283 9.19 -6.67 -0.84
N VAL A 284 10.32 -7.30 -0.53
CA VAL A 284 10.56 -7.93 0.78
C VAL A 284 11.83 -7.36 1.41
N LEU A 285 11.67 -6.48 2.38
CA LEU A 285 12.76 -6.10 3.30
C LEU A 285 12.89 -7.17 4.39
N ARG A 286 14.12 -7.62 4.66
CA ARG A 286 14.46 -8.55 5.73
C ARG A 286 15.64 -8.06 6.55
N LEU A 287 15.52 -8.18 7.87
CA LEU A 287 16.63 -8.22 8.80
C LEU A 287 16.71 -9.64 9.36
N TYR A 288 17.79 -10.34 9.01
CA TYR A 288 18.04 -11.74 9.32
C TYR A 288 19.53 -11.96 9.61
N GLY A 289 19.95 -13.17 9.94
CA GLY A 289 21.35 -13.46 10.22
C GLY A 289 21.65 -14.95 10.27
N GLU A 290 22.94 -15.26 10.32
CA GLU A 290 23.51 -16.61 10.26
C GLU A 290 24.98 -16.50 10.67
N ASN A 291 25.55 -17.53 11.32
CA ASN A 291 26.99 -17.61 11.64
C ASN A 291 27.56 -16.36 12.32
N ASN A 292 26.80 -15.77 13.25
CA ASN A 292 27.08 -14.51 13.95
C ASN A 292 27.04 -13.21 13.11
N GLU A 293 26.75 -13.27 11.81
CA GLU A 293 26.51 -12.09 10.97
C GLU A 293 25.05 -11.62 10.99
N VAL A 294 24.83 -10.33 10.74
CA VAL A 294 23.49 -9.74 10.54
C VAL A 294 23.42 -9.14 9.13
N LYS A 295 22.34 -9.43 8.41
CA LYS A 295 22.11 -9.08 7.00
C LYS A 295 20.81 -8.28 6.89
N LEU A 296 20.89 -7.08 6.31
CA LEU A 296 19.76 -6.20 6.05
C LEU A 296 19.62 -6.02 4.53
N VAL A 297 18.57 -6.61 3.95
CA VAL A 297 18.38 -6.66 2.49
C VAL A 297 16.92 -6.38 2.14
N ALA A 298 16.68 -5.47 1.19
CA ALA A 298 15.40 -5.39 0.49
C ALA A 298 15.53 -6.02 -0.89
N GLU A 299 14.67 -6.99 -1.19
CA GLU A 299 14.63 -7.68 -2.48
C GLU A 299 13.31 -7.36 -3.20
N TYR A 300 13.42 -6.95 -4.46
CA TYR A 300 12.31 -6.66 -5.35
C TYR A 300 12.25 -7.77 -6.41
N THR A 301 11.09 -8.40 -6.59
CA THR A 301 10.91 -9.47 -7.57
C THR A 301 9.70 -9.18 -8.45
N GLY A 302 9.89 -9.20 -9.77
CA GLY A 302 8.77 -9.16 -10.73
C GLY A 302 7.93 -10.43 -10.63
N LYS A 303 6.62 -10.28 -10.39
CA LYS A 303 5.69 -11.40 -10.14
C LYS A 303 5.65 -12.42 -11.29
N LEU A 304 5.76 -11.96 -12.53
CA LEU A 304 5.85 -12.81 -13.73
C LEU A 304 7.03 -13.81 -13.70
N GLU A 305 8.14 -13.51 -13.02
CA GLU A 305 9.21 -14.50 -12.83
C GLU A 305 8.95 -15.42 -11.63
N LYS A 306 8.35 -14.89 -10.56
CA LYS A 306 7.95 -15.69 -9.38
C LYS A 306 6.98 -16.82 -9.77
N GLU A 307 6.11 -16.57 -10.74
CA GLU A 307 5.19 -17.57 -11.31
C GLU A 307 5.91 -18.59 -12.20
N LYS A 308 6.70 -18.15 -13.19
CA LYS A 308 7.52 -19.06 -14.02
C LYS A 308 8.39 -19.99 -13.19
N LYS A 309 8.97 -19.50 -12.08
CA LYS A 309 9.79 -20.31 -11.18
C LYS A 309 8.96 -21.34 -10.39
N LYS A 310 7.74 -20.99 -9.98
CA LYS A 310 6.78 -21.90 -9.34
C LYS A 310 6.38 -23.05 -10.27
N ASP A 311 6.16 -22.75 -11.56
CA ASP A 311 5.77 -23.75 -12.55
C ASP A 311 6.96 -24.59 -13.03
N ARG A 312 8.16 -24.00 -13.18
CA ARG A 312 9.43 -24.74 -13.35
C ARG A 312 9.65 -25.77 -12.23
N LEU A 313 9.32 -25.42 -10.98
CA LEU A 313 9.43 -26.33 -9.84
C LEU A 313 8.39 -27.46 -9.87
N LYS A 314 7.11 -27.14 -10.12
CA LYS A 314 6.04 -28.16 -10.29
C LYS A 314 6.34 -29.15 -11.41
N GLY A 315 6.61 -28.64 -12.61
CA GLY A 315 6.97 -29.45 -13.78
C GLY A 315 8.37 -30.08 -13.70
N GLY A 316 9.11 -29.88 -12.60
CA GLY A 316 10.26 -30.69 -12.23
C GLY A 316 9.85 -31.90 -11.38
N ILE A 317 9.01 -31.68 -10.36
CA ILE A 317 8.48 -32.74 -9.49
C ILE A 317 7.62 -33.74 -10.29
N GLU A 318 6.76 -33.24 -11.18
CA GLU A 318 5.90 -34.06 -12.08
C GLU A 318 6.68 -34.85 -13.15
N ARG A 319 8.02 -34.75 -13.20
CA ARG A 319 8.91 -35.57 -14.04
C ARG A 319 9.87 -36.46 -13.25
N ILE A 320 9.65 -36.58 -11.94
CA ILE A 320 10.41 -37.43 -11.00
C ILE A 320 9.49 -38.51 -10.37
N ILE A 321 8.19 -38.47 -10.69
CA ILE A 321 7.13 -39.41 -10.30
C ILE A 321 6.67 -40.18 -11.54
#